data_AF-A0A250B8C9-F1
#
_entry.id   AF-A0A250B8C9-F1
#
_cell.length_a   1.000
_cell.length_b   1.000
_cell.length_c   1.000
_cell.angle_alpha   90.00
_cell.angle_beta   90.00
_cell.angle_gamma   90.00
#
_symmetry.space_group_name_H-M   'P 1'
#
loop_
_entity.id
_entity.type
_entity.pdbx_description
1 polymer ?
#
loop_
_entity_poly.entity_id
_entity_poly.type
_entity_poly.pdbx_seq_one_letter_code
_entity_poly.pdbx_strand_id
1 'polypeptide(L)' 'MSDLSVFGALNAVKLLELEYAYEAPKSDTKEKIVDMALNGSDIRDTVQTLKVGIIMVIQTLKNSNRYR' A
#
# COMPACT_ATOMS: atom_id res chain seq x y z
N MET A 1 -25.51 -32.84 12.21
CA MET A 1 -25.65 -32.48 10.79
C MET A 1 -25.96 -30.99 10.72
N SER A 2 -25.02 -30.17 11.19
CA SER A 2 -25.10 -28.72 11.20
C SER A 2 -23.70 -28.17 11.48
N ASP A 3 -22.75 -28.49 10.60
CA ASP A 3 -21.33 -28.24 10.82
C ASP A 3 -20.74 -27.44 9.63
N LEU A 4 -21.53 -27.25 8.56
CA LEU A 4 -21.09 -26.56 7.34
C LEU A 4 -21.20 -25.02 7.43
N SER A 5 -21.96 -24.49 8.39
CA SER A 5 -22.17 -23.04 8.56
C SER A 5 -21.00 -22.35 9.28
N VAL A 6 -20.41 -23.01 10.29
CA VAL A 6 -19.36 -22.41 11.12
C VAL A 6 -18.03 -22.31 10.38
N PHE A 7 -17.71 -23.29 9.51
CA PHE A 7 -16.48 -23.28 8.72
C PHE A 7 -16.47 -22.15 7.66
N GLY A 8 -17.63 -21.85 7.06
CA GLY A 8 -17.78 -20.73 6.13
C GLY A 8 -17.58 -19.37 6.80
N ALA A 9 -18.12 -19.19 8.02
CA ALA A 9 -17.95 -17.95 8.79
C ALA A 9 -16.50 -17.75 9.24
N LEU A 10 -15.81 -18.81 9.68
CA LEU A 10 -14.40 -18.74 10.06
C LEU A 10 -13.50 -18.35 8.87
N ASN A 11 -13.77 -18.89 7.67
CA ASN A 11 -13.05 -18.52 6.45
C ASN A 11 -13.33 -17.08 6.03
N ALA A 12 -14.56 -16.60 6.15
CA ALA A 12 -14.90 -15.21 5.85
C ALA A 12 -14.19 -14.22 6.80
N VAL A 13 -14.19 -14.52 8.10
CA VAL A 13 -13.49 -13.71 9.11
C VAL A 13 -11.98 -13.73 8.86
N LYS A 14 -11.41 -14.89 8.53
CA LYS A 14 -9.98 -15.02 8.21
C LYS A 14 -9.58 -14.32 6.92
N LEU A 15 -10.46 -14.31 5.90
CA LEU A 15 -10.28 -13.56 4.66
C LEU A 15 -10.35 -12.04 4.90
N LEU A 16 -11.28 -11.58 5.74
CA LEU A 16 -11.37 -10.18 6.16
C LEU A 16 -10.16 -9.76 7.00
N GLU A 17 -9.69 -10.61 7.92
CA GLU A 17 -8.46 -10.40 8.67
C GLU A 17 -7.23 -10.36 7.74
N LEU A 18 -7.22 -11.16 6.66
CA LEU A 18 -6.16 -11.15 5.65
C LEU A 18 -6.25 -9.92 4.73
N GLU A 19 -7.44 -9.48 4.32
CA GLU A 19 -7.64 -8.22 3.59
C GLU A 19 -7.24 -7.02 4.45
N TYR A 20 -7.60 -7.03 5.74
CA TYR A 20 -7.19 -6.02 6.71
C TYR A 20 -5.71 -6.10 7.08
N ALA A 21 -5.09 -7.29 7.09
CA ALA A 21 -3.66 -7.45 7.25
C ALA A 21 -2.87 -7.10 5.98
N TYR A 22 -3.50 -7.20 4.81
CA TYR A 22 -3.00 -6.63 3.55
C TYR A 22 -3.09 -5.10 3.54
N GLU A 23 -4.00 -4.51 4.33
CA GLU A 23 -3.91 -3.11 4.79
C GLU A 23 -2.86 -2.95 5.91
N ALA A 24 -1.67 -3.49 5.68
CA ALA A 24 -0.49 -3.26 6.49
C ALA A 24 -0.26 -1.74 6.66
N PRO A 25 0.25 -1.29 7.82
CA PRO A 25 0.24 0.13 8.17
C PRO A 25 1.14 0.98 7.26
N LYS A 26 0.53 1.71 6.33
CA LYS A 26 0.98 3.04 5.83
C LYS A 26 2.44 3.13 5.34
N SER A 27 3.05 2.04 4.84
CA SER A 27 4.21 2.11 3.93
C SER A 27 3.78 2.36 2.49
N ASP A 28 2.51 2.07 2.18
CA ASP A 28 1.82 2.27 0.91
C ASP A 28 2.21 3.54 0.19
N THR A 29 2.16 4.69 0.86
CA THR A 29 2.35 5.96 0.16
C THR A 29 3.79 6.15 -0.26
N LYS A 30 4.76 5.70 0.55
CA LYS A 30 6.18 5.79 0.20
C LYS A 30 6.54 4.80 -0.89
N GLU A 31 6.02 3.58 -0.80
CA GLU A 31 6.23 2.55 -1.82
C GLU A 31 5.56 2.93 -3.14
N LYS A 32 4.31 3.45 -3.11
CA LYS A 32 3.61 3.98 -4.31
C LYS A 32 4.36 5.15 -4.93
N ILE A 33 4.98 6.03 -4.14
CA ILE A 33 5.85 7.10 -4.68
C ILE A 33 7.05 6.50 -5.44
N VAL A 34 7.70 5.48 -4.88
CA VAL A 34 8.85 4.83 -5.52
C VAL A 34 8.41 4.07 -6.77
N ASP A 35 7.32 3.32 -6.69
CA ASP A 35 6.76 2.56 -7.82
C ASP A 35 6.35 3.50 -8.98
N MET A 36 5.65 4.61 -8.68
CA MET A 36 5.32 5.62 -9.69
C MET A 36 6.56 6.19 -10.36
N ALA A 37 7.61 6.50 -9.58
CA ALA A 37 8.88 6.99 -10.13
C ALA A 37 9.61 5.92 -10.96
N LEU A 38 9.57 4.64 -10.57
CA LEU A 38 10.12 3.52 -11.34
C LEU A 38 9.37 3.30 -12.66
N ASN A 39 8.06 3.55 -12.66
CA ASN A 39 7.20 3.52 -13.84
C ASN A 39 7.32 4.80 -14.70
N GLY A 40 8.26 5.69 -14.39
CA GLY A 40 8.55 6.90 -15.18
C GLY A 40 7.61 8.08 -14.92
N SER A 41 6.84 8.07 -13.83
CA SER A 41 5.99 9.20 -13.47
C SER A 41 6.82 10.36 -12.91
N ASP A 42 6.43 11.58 -13.28
CA ASP A 42 7.03 12.79 -12.75
C ASP A 42 6.57 13.09 -11.31
N ILE A 43 7.34 13.94 -10.62
CA ILE A 43 7.06 14.38 -9.24
C ILE A 43 5.67 15.04 -9.15
N ARG A 44 5.30 15.84 -10.14
CA ARG A 44 4.01 16.55 -10.17
C ARG A 44 2.85 15.56 -10.30
N ASP A 45 2.99 14.59 -11.20
CA ASP A 45 1.97 13.57 -11.44
C ASP A 45 1.79 12.67 -10.22
N THR A 46 2.89 12.33 -9.54
CA THR A 46 2.89 11.59 -8.27
C THR A 46 2.17 12.37 -7.17
N VAL A 47 2.45 13.67 -7.03
CA VAL A 47 1.77 14.57 -6.09
C VAL A 47 0.26 14.60 -6.35
N GLN A 48 -0.15 14.75 -7.61
CA GLN A 48 -1.55 14.84 -7.99
C GLN A 48 -2.30 13.52 -7.81
N THR A 49 -1.68 12.40 -8.16
CA THR A 49 -2.27 11.05 -8.12
C THR A 49 -2.43 10.56 -6.69
N LEU A 50 -1.38 10.71 -5.87
CA LEU A 50 -1.38 10.22 -4.49
C LEU A 50 -1.92 11.26 -3.50
N LYS A 51 -2.17 12.50 -3.95
CA LYS A 51 -2.61 13.64 -3.13
C LYS A 51 -1.67 13.91 -1.95
N VAL A 52 -0.37 13.90 -2.23
CA VAL A 52 0.71 14.04 -1.24
C VAL A 52 1.51 15.32 -1.43
N GLY A 53 2.18 15.81 -0.38
CA GLY A 53 3.05 16.97 -0.49
C GLY A 53 4.33 16.70 -1.31
N ILE A 54 4.76 17.67 -2.11
CA ILE A 54 5.98 17.56 -2.93
C ILE A 54 7.24 17.26 -2.10
N ILE A 55 7.33 17.79 -0.88
CA ILE A 55 8.43 17.55 0.05
C ILE A 55 8.51 16.05 0.40
N MET A 56 7.36 15.42 0.61
CA MET A 56 7.29 13.99 0.96
C MET A 56 7.77 13.11 -0.20
N VAL A 57 7.39 13.46 -1.44
CA VAL A 57 7.86 12.77 -2.65
C VAL A 57 9.37 12.86 -2.75
N ILE A 58 9.93 14.06 -2.66
CA ILE A 58 11.39 14.28 -2.75
C ILE A 58 12.13 13.54 -1.63
N GLN A 59 11.66 13.62 -0.38
CA GLN A 59 12.30 12.92 0.75
C GLN A 59 12.25 11.40 0.59
N THR A 60 11.13 10.87 0.09
CA THR A 60 10.96 9.44 -0.14
C THR A 60 11.92 8.95 -1.21
N LEU A 61 12.00 9.64 -2.36
CA LEU A 61 12.90 9.29 -3.46
C LEU A 61 14.39 9.42 -3.07
N LYS A 62 14.75 10.42 -2.26
CA LYS A 62 16.11 10.57 -1.74
C LYS A 62 16.49 9.44 -0.77
N ASN A 63 15.55 8.99 0.05
CA ASN A 63 15.80 7.93 1.01
C ASN A 63 15.77 6.54 0.35
N SER A 64 14.94 6.31 -0.66
CA SER A 64 14.90 5.04 -1.39
C SER A 64 16.18 4.77 -2.18
N ASN A 65 16.82 5.80 -2.73
CA ASN A 65 18.10 5.69 -3.43
C ASN A 65 19.26 5.31 -2.48
N ARG A 66 19.12 5.55 -1.17
CA ARG A 66 20.15 5.19 -0.16
C ARG A 66 20.10 3.74 0.30
N TYR A 67 19.00 3.03 0.04
CA TYR A 67 18.83 1.61 0.36
C TYR A 67 19.11 0.69 -0.83
N ARG A 68 19.61 1.25 -1.94
CA ARG A 68 20.07 0.53 -3.12
C ARG A 68 21.60 0.54 -3.16
#